data_AF-A0AAD5T459-F1
#
_entry.id   AF-A0AAD5T459-F1
#
_cell.length_a   1.000
_cell.length_b   1.000
_cell.length_c   1.000
_cell.angle_alpha   90.00
_cell.angle_beta   90.00
_cell.angle_gamma   90.00
#
_symmetry.space_group_name_H-M   'P 1'
#
loop_
_entity.id
_entity.type
_entity.pdbx_description
1 polymer ?
#
loop_
_entity_poly.entity_id
_entity_poly.type
_entity_poly.pdbx_seq_one_letter_code
_entity_poly.pdbx_strand_id
1 'polypeptide(L)'
;MVGRGPGGTQGWAENDRGIGFTFGPDIVEKFVERHNFDLICRAHQVVQDGYEFFADMKLVTVFSAPNYCGQFDNAAGLMSVDESLTCTFQILKPSTKRPTITARISSKLESSSAANLKLKNL
;
A
#
# COMPACT_ATOMS: atom_id res chain seq x y z
N MET A 1 13.68 5.24 -1.91
CA MET A 1 12.69 6.16 -1.31
C MET A 1 11.92 5.39 -0.25
N VAL A 2 12.01 5.82 1.00
CA VAL A 2 11.33 5.20 2.14
C VAL A 2 10.50 6.32 2.73
N GLY A 3 9.17 6.28 2.65
CA GLY A 3 8.36 5.90 3.80
C GLY A 3 8.35 7.05 4.81
N ARG A 4 7.20 7.72 5.00
CA ARG A 4 7.01 9.00 5.71
C ARG A 4 8.06 9.26 6.81
N GLY A 5 8.66 10.45 6.80
CA GLY A 5 9.40 10.95 7.96
C GLY A 5 8.48 11.05 9.18
N PRO A 6 9.02 10.93 10.41
CA PRO A 6 8.23 11.06 11.62
C PRO A 6 7.56 12.45 11.66
N GLY A 7 6.23 12.47 11.70
CA GLY A 7 5.46 13.70 11.97
C GLY A 7 4.89 14.47 10.76
N GLY A 8 4.83 13.90 9.56
CA GLY A 8 4.20 14.60 8.41
C GLY A 8 4.97 15.87 8.00
N THR A 9 6.27 15.89 8.26
CA THR A 9 7.17 16.99 7.94
C THR A 9 7.10 17.34 6.45
N GLN A 10 6.93 18.63 6.16
CA GLN A 10 6.92 19.18 4.81
C GLN A 10 8.31 19.06 4.16
N GLY A 11 8.37 18.77 2.86
CA GLY A 11 9.61 18.70 2.09
C GLY A 11 10.31 17.35 2.12
N TRP A 12 11.63 17.36 1.91
CA TRP A 12 12.51 16.18 1.96
C TRP A 12 13.24 16.10 3.30
N ALA A 13 13.49 14.90 3.80
CA ALA A 13 14.32 14.69 4.98
C ALA A 13 15.20 13.44 4.85
N GLU A 14 16.20 13.35 5.71
CA GLU A 14 17.04 12.16 5.82
C GLU A 14 16.20 10.93 6.20
N ASN A 15 16.72 9.75 5.89
CA ASN A 15 16.06 8.49 6.14
C ASN A 15 16.80 7.70 7.21
N ASP A 16 16.12 7.37 8.30
CA ASP A 16 16.65 6.56 9.41
C ASP A 16 17.09 5.15 8.99
N ARG A 17 16.66 4.67 7.82
CA ARG A 17 17.15 3.41 7.24
C ARG A 17 18.52 3.53 6.55
N GLY A 18 19.13 4.72 6.56
CA GLY A 18 20.48 4.99 6.06
C GLY A 18 20.64 5.06 4.54
N ILE A 19 19.58 4.88 3.74
CA ILE A 19 19.64 4.95 2.27
C ILE A 19 18.43 5.69 1.70
N GLY A 20 18.69 6.71 0.87
CA GLY A 20 17.67 7.55 0.25
C GLY A 20 17.08 8.59 1.21
N PHE A 21 15.92 9.14 0.85
CA PHE A 21 15.26 10.22 1.57
C PHE A 21 13.82 9.86 1.91
N THR A 22 13.30 10.51 2.95
CA THR A 22 11.87 10.60 3.27
C THR A 22 11.29 11.87 2.66
N PHE A 23 9.96 11.90 2.48
CA PHE A 23 9.26 13.04 1.88
C PHE A 23 7.90 13.28 2.53
N GLY A 24 7.50 14.55 2.56
CA GLY A 24 6.21 15.03 3.04
C GLY A 24 5.08 14.93 2.00
N PRO A 25 3.84 15.25 2.42
CA PRO A 25 2.69 15.23 1.53
C PRO A 25 2.80 16.25 0.39
N ASP A 26 3.43 17.40 0.63
CA ASP A 26 3.61 18.44 -0.38
C ASP A 26 4.48 17.98 -1.56
N ILE A 27 5.45 17.09 -1.32
CA ILE A 27 6.29 16.50 -2.37
C ILE A 27 5.47 15.52 -3.21
N VAL A 28 4.56 14.75 -2.58
CA VAL A 28 3.65 13.86 -3.29
C VAL A 28 2.70 14.66 -4.17
N GLU A 29 2.03 15.67 -3.60
CA GLU A 29 1.10 16.56 -4.31
C GLU A 29 1.77 17.20 -5.53
N LYS A 30 2.93 17.85 -5.34
CA LYS A 30 3.69 18.47 -6.44
C LYS A 30 4.07 17.47 -7.53
N PHE A 31 4.42 16.23 -7.18
CA PHE A 31 4.79 15.21 -8.14
C PHE A 31 3.59 14.76 -8.97
N VAL A 32 2.48 14.47 -8.28
CA VAL A 32 1.21 14.03 -8.88
C VAL A 32 0.67 15.11 -9.84
N GLU A 33 0.64 16.37 -9.39
CA GLU A 33 0.24 17.53 -10.22
C GLU A 33 1.16 17.73 -11.43
N ARG A 34 2.48 17.74 -11.21
CA ARG A 34 3.47 18.00 -12.27
C ARG A 34 3.37 16.99 -13.42
N HIS A 35 3.08 15.74 -13.09
CA HIS A 35 3.05 14.65 -14.05
C HIS A 35 1.64 14.28 -14.50
N ASN A 36 0.62 15.01 -14.04
CA ASN A 36 -0.79 14.74 -14.32
C ASN A 36 -1.15 13.26 -14.05
N PHE A 37 -0.75 12.81 -12.86
CA PHE A 37 -1.16 11.51 -12.31
C PHE A 37 -2.27 11.71 -11.28
N ASP A 38 -2.98 10.64 -10.95
CA ASP A 38 -4.02 10.63 -9.92
C ASP A 38 -3.51 10.02 -8.61
N LEU A 39 -2.62 9.02 -8.70
CA LEU A 39 -2.18 8.22 -7.56
C LEU A 39 -0.77 7.65 -7.75
N ILE A 40 0.05 7.72 -6.70
CA ILE A 40 1.29 6.95 -6.58
C ILE A 40 0.99 5.65 -5.84
N CYS A 41 1.18 4.50 -6.50
CA CYS A 41 1.16 3.20 -5.84
C CYS A 41 2.59 2.74 -5.51
N ARG A 42 2.85 2.36 -4.26
CA ARG A 42 4.16 1.85 -3.81
C ARG A 42 4.03 0.72 -2.80
N ALA A 43 5.16 0.12 -2.43
CA ALA A 43 5.26 -0.91 -1.39
C ALA A 43 6.32 -0.53 -0.33
N HIS A 44 7.22 -1.45 0.00
CA HIS A 44 8.44 -1.26 0.80
C HIS A 44 8.26 -1.02 2.32
N GLN A 45 7.11 -0.56 2.78
CA GLN A 45 6.81 -0.38 4.20
C GLN A 45 5.69 -1.31 4.64
N VAL A 46 5.90 -2.03 5.75
CA VAL A 46 4.86 -2.83 6.41
C VAL A 46 3.79 -1.88 6.91
N VAL A 47 2.53 -2.17 6.59
CA VAL A 47 1.34 -1.44 7.04
C VAL A 47 0.34 -2.44 7.59
N GLN A 48 -0.39 -2.06 8.64
CA GLN A 48 -1.16 -3.00 9.45
C GLN A 48 -2.24 -3.74 8.66
N ASP A 49 -3.05 -3.03 7.88
CA ASP A 49 -4.15 -3.62 7.12
C ASP A 49 -3.74 -4.08 5.70
N GLY A 50 -2.44 -4.10 5.42
CA GLY A 50 -1.90 -4.47 4.11
C GLY A 50 -1.98 -3.37 3.05
N TYR A 51 -2.69 -2.28 3.30
CA TYR A 51 -2.57 -1.03 2.55
C TYR A 51 -2.75 0.21 3.45
N GLU A 52 -2.23 1.36 3.03
CA GLU A 52 -2.42 2.64 3.72
C GLU A 52 -2.34 3.81 2.73
N PHE A 53 -3.27 4.77 2.84
CA PHE A 53 -3.23 6.03 2.09
C PHE A 53 -2.44 7.13 2.81
N PHE A 54 -1.79 7.98 2.02
CA PHE A 54 -1.04 9.17 2.42
C PHE A 54 -1.33 10.33 1.48
N ALA A 55 -1.02 11.56 1.93
CA ALA A 55 -1.04 12.79 1.14
C ALA A 55 -2.39 12.97 0.44
N ASP A 56 -3.46 13.02 1.25
CA ASP A 56 -4.82 13.19 0.76
C ASP A 56 -5.20 12.15 -0.32
N MET A 57 -4.92 10.89 0.00
CA MET A 57 -5.14 9.72 -0.87
C MET A 57 -4.36 9.70 -2.19
N LYS A 58 -3.42 10.64 -2.43
CA LYS A 58 -2.59 10.70 -3.64
C LYS A 58 -1.41 9.74 -3.63
N LEU A 59 -1.14 9.07 -2.51
CA LEU A 59 -0.21 7.94 -2.43
C LEU A 59 -0.83 6.79 -1.65
N VAL A 60 -0.70 5.58 -2.19
CA VAL A 60 -1.04 4.34 -1.48
C VAL A 60 0.20 3.47 -1.31
N THR A 61 0.37 2.95 -0.10
CA THR A 61 1.31 1.85 0.19
C THR A 61 0.53 0.54 0.20
N VAL A 62 1.01 -0.47 -0.51
CA VAL A 62 0.48 -1.84 -0.51
C VAL A 62 1.57 -2.78 -0.03
N PHE A 63 1.25 -3.67 0.91
CA PHE A 63 2.16 -4.64 1.48
C PHE A 63 1.54 -6.03 1.47
N SER A 64 2.15 -6.97 0.74
CA SER A 64 1.50 -8.25 0.39
C SER A 64 2.01 -9.47 1.17
N ALA A 65 2.79 -9.28 2.23
CA ALA A 65 3.24 -10.36 3.11
C ALA A 65 2.52 -10.27 4.47
N PRO A 66 1.56 -11.17 4.78
CA PRO A 66 0.90 -11.17 6.08
C PRO A 66 1.83 -11.77 7.13
N ASN A 67 1.70 -11.34 8.39
CA ASN A 67 2.56 -11.76 9.49
C ASN A 67 4.06 -11.61 9.15
N TYR A 68 4.45 -10.41 8.72
CA TYR A 68 5.78 -10.18 8.16
C TYR A 68 6.87 -10.63 9.13
N CYS A 69 7.82 -11.42 8.64
CA CYS A 69 8.90 -12.02 9.42
C CYS A 69 8.47 -12.80 10.68
N GLY A 70 7.18 -13.12 10.86
CA GLY A 70 6.67 -13.71 12.11
C GLY A 70 6.65 -12.75 13.31
N GLN A 71 6.91 -11.47 13.09
CA GLN A 71 7.09 -10.46 14.14
C GLN A 71 5.95 -9.44 14.17
N PHE A 72 5.24 -9.29 13.06
CA PHE A 72 4.13 -8.37 12.90
C PHE A 72 2.83 -9.17 12.81
N ASP A 73 1.71 -8.58 13.21
CA ASP A 73 0.37 -9.16 13.05
C ASP A 73 -0.37 -8.60 11.82
N ASN A 74 0.36 -7.92 10.93
CA ASN A 74 -0.19 -7.24 9.76
C ASN A 74 -0.88 -8.22 8.79
N ALA A 75 -1.93 -7.73 8.15
CA ALA A 75 -2.51 -8.36 6.98
C ALA A 75 -1.69 -8.05 5.72
N ALA A 76 -1.94 -8.81 4.65
CA ALA A 76 -1.48 -8.51 3.31
C ALA A 76 -2.56 -7.79 2.51
N GLY A 77 -2.17 -6.82 1.70
CA GLY A 77 -3.03 -6.12 0.76
C GLY A 77 -2.72 -6.52 -0.68
N LEU A 78 -3.78 -6.57 -1.48
CA LEU A 78 -3.74 -6.67 -2.94
C LEU A 78 -4.60 -5.54 -3.51
N MET A 79 -4.01 -4.68 -4.34
CA MET A 79 -4.76 -3.67 -5.09
C MET A 79 -5.00 -4.17 -6.52
N SER A 80 -6.26 -4.24 -6.93
CA SER A 80 -6.66 -4.51 -8.31
C SER A 80 -7.17 -3.23 -8.95
N VAL A 81 -6.71 -2.93 -10.17
CA VAL A 81 -7.14 -1.75 -10.93
C VAL A 81 -7.84 -2.23 -12.19
N ASP A 82 -9.09 -1.80 -12.38
CA ASP A 82 -9.88 -2.18 -13.55
C ASP A 82 -9.73 -1.21 -14.74
N GLU A 83 -10.37 -1.51 -15.86
CA GLU A 83 -10.36 -0.68 -17.08
C GLU A 83 -10.93 0.72 -16.88
N SER A 84 -11.77 0.90 -15.86
CA SER A 84 -12.34 2.20 -15.48
C SER A 84 -11.44 2.98 -14.52
N LEU A 85 -10.23 2.47 -14.26
CA LEU A 85 -9.29 2.99 -13.27
C LEU A 85 -9.89 3.02 -11.86
N THR A 86 -10.75 2.06 -11.54
CA THR A 86 -11.22 1.83 -10.19
C THR A 86 -10.25 0.90 -9.48
N CYS A 87 -9.66 1.37 -8.38
CA CYS A 87 -8.82 0.59 -7.49
C CYS A 87 -9.68 -0.09 -6.43
N THR A 88 -9.52 -1.41 -6.30
CA THR A 88 -10.17 -2.22 -5.27
C THR A 88 -9.11 -2.91 -4.43
N PHE A 89 -9.33 -2.99 -3.12
CA PHE A 89 -8.38 -3.59 -2.19
C PHE A 89 -8.92 -4.90 -1.61
N GLN A 90 -8.10 -5.94 -1.63
CA GLN A 90 -8.38 -7.20 -0.95
C GLN A 90 -7.41 -7.38 0.20
N ILE A 91 -7.93 -7.72 1.38
CA ILE A 91 -7.16 -7.94 2.59
C ILE A 91 -7.03 -9.44 2.87
N LEU A 92 -5.81 -9.91 3.02
CA LEU A 92 -5.43 -11.30 3.24
C LEU A 92 -4.80 -11.44 4.62
N LYS A 93 -5.53 -12.02 5.57
CA LYS A 93 -5.01 -12.26 6.92
C LYS A 93 -4.04 -13.44 6.95
N PRO A 94 -3.10 -13.49 7.92
CA PRO A 94 -2.20 -14.62 8.09
C PRO A 94 -2.97 -15.95 8.19
N SER A 95 -2.56 -16.96 7.41
CA SER A 95 -3.15 -18.30 7.50
C SER A 95 -2.60 -19.03 8.73
N THR A 96 -3.48 -19.62 9.54
CA THR A 96 -3.12 -20.55 10.61
C THR A 96 -2.87 -21.98 10.10
N LYS A 97 -3.20 -22.27 8.84
CA LYS A 97 -3.02 -23.58 8.22
C LYS A 97 -1.60 -23.72 7.66
N ARG A 98 -0.92 -24.81 8.00
CA ARG A 98 0.38 -25.19 7.40
C ARG A 98 0.22 -25.27 5.87
N PRO A 99 1.20 -24.78 5.07
CA PRO A 99 1.10 -24.88 3.62
C PRO A 99 1.21 -26.35 3.22
N THR A 100 0.11 -26.96 2.78
CA THR A 100 0.15 -28.24 2.11
C THR A 100 0.49 -27.97 0.64
N ILE A 101 1.59 -28.55 0.14
CA ILE A 101 2.16 -28.30 -1.21
C ILE A 101 1.22 -28.66 -2.39
N THR A 102 -0.03 -29.07 -2.12
CA THR A 102 -1.03 -29.53 -3.11
C THR A 102 -2.10 -28.50 -3.50
N ALA A 103 -2.04 -27.25 -3.04
CA ALA A 103 -3.07 -26.26 -3.37
C ALA A 103 -3.02 -25.82 -4.84
N ARG A 104 -3.77 -26.55 -5.69
CA ARG A 104 -4.26 -26.05 -6.99
C ARG A 104 -4.84 -24.66 -6.80
N ILE A 105 -4.53 -23.76 -7.73
CA ILE A 105 -5.17 -22.44 -7.86
C ILE A 105 -6.68 -22.66 -7.96
N SER A 106 -7.38 -22.57 -6.82
CA SER A 106 -8.83 -22.60 -6.75
C SER A 106 -9.29 -21.19 -6.40
N SER A 107 -10.07 -20.62 -7.31
CA SER A 107 -10.50 -19.23 -7.40
C SER A 107 -11.58 -18.84 -6.38
N LYS A 108 -11.37 -19.11 -5.10
CA LYS A 108 -12.22 -18.57 -4.03
C LYS A 108 -11.38 -17.88 -2.96
N LEU A 109 -11.06 -16.63 -3.25
CA LEU A 109 -10.63 -15.64 -2.28
C LEU A 109 -11.90 -15.12 -1.58
N GLU A 110 -12.06 -15.42 -0.29
CA GLU A 110 -13.10 -14.80 0.53
C GLU A 110 -12.73 -13.32 0.73
N SER A 111 -13.42 -12.45 -0.01
CA SER A 111 -13.31 -11.00 0.11
C SER A 111 -13.76 -10.57 1.50
N SER A 112 -12.81 -10.13 2.32
CA SER A 112 -13.09 -9.36 3.53
C SER A 112 -12.81 -7.90 3.23
N SER A 113 -13.88 -7.09 3.21
CA SER A 113 -13.91 -5.62 3.07
C SER A 113 -13.10 -5.03 1.90
N ALA A 114 -13.78 -4.79 0.79
CA ALA A 114 -13.22 -4.02 -0.33
C ALA A 114 -13.44 -2.52 -0.11
N ALA A 115 -12.35 -1.76 0.00
CA ALA A 115 -12.40 -0.32 -0.26
C ALA A 115 -12.33 -0.12 -1.78
N ASN A 116 -13.19 0.75 -2.33
CA ASN A 116 -13.20 1.12 -3.74
C ASN A 116 -12.77 2.58 -3.88
N LEU A 117 -11.85 2.85 -4.79
CA LEU A 117 -11.36 4.19 -5.10
C LEU A 117 -11.39 4.43 -6.61
N LYS A 118 -11.99 5.53 -7.06
CA LYS A 118 -12.03 5.89 -8.49
C LYS A 118 -11.08 7.04 -8.77
N LEU A 119 -10.04 6.79 -9.58
CA LEU A 119 -8.91 7.72 -9.73
C LEU A 119 -9.29 9.09 -10.30
N LYS A 120 -10.31 9.19 -11.17
CA LYS A 120 -10.75 10.46 -11.78
C LYS A 120 -11.67 11.32 -10.91
N ASN A 121 -11.94 10.91 -9.67
CA ASN A 121 -12.78 11.63 -8.71
C ASN A 121 -12.01 11.99 -7.42
N LEU A 122 -10.68 11.87 -7.43
CA LEU A 122 -9.78 12.30 -6.35
C LEU A 122 -9.40 13.78 -6.49
#